data_AF-A0A1F8MYD8-F1
#
_entry.id   AF-A0A1F8MYD8-F1
#
_cell.length_a   1.000
_cell.length_b   1.000
_cell.length_c   1.000
_cell.angle_alpha   90.00
_cell.angle_beta   90.00
_cell.angle_gamma   90.00
#
_symmetry.space_group_name_H-M   'P 1'
#
loop_
_entity.id
_entity.type
_entity.pdbx_description
1 polymer ?
#
loop_
_entity_poly.entity_id
_entity_poly.type
_entity_poly.pdbx_seq_one_letter_code
_entity_poly.pdbx_strand_id
1 'polypeptide(L)' 'MMWYWHQGMGWWMVFGGIWMLLFWGAIIGLVIWGISTITGRRGSGAGAPPTPLDVAKERYAKGEISKDEFEQMKKDLS' A
#
# COMPACT_ATOMS: atom_id res chain seq x y z
N MET A 1 -4.29 39.35 39.77
CA MET A 1 -4.19 37.86 39.66
C MET A 1 -4.77 37.38 38.33
N MET A 2 -4.27 37.88 37.19
CA MET A 2 -4.81 37.58 35.84
C MET A 2 -3.79 36.89 34.92
N TRP A 3 -2.59 36.60 35.44
CA TRP A 3 -1.44 36.12 34.67
C TRP A 3 -1.34 34.59 34.56
N TYR A 4 -2.20 33.85 35.28
CA TYR A 4 -2.17 32.37 35.30
C TYR A 4 -3.13 31.72 34.30
N TRP A 5 -4.08 32.48 33.73
CA TRP A 5 -5.06 31.94 32.78
C TRP A 5 -4.49 31.69 31.39
N HIS A 6 -3.49 32.48 30.95
CA HIS A 6 -2.88 32.30 29.64
C HIS A 6 -1.94 31.10 29.53
N GLN A 7 -1.43 30.57 30.65
CA GLN A 7 -0.55 29.39 30.63
C GLN A 7 -1.32 28.08 30.43
N GLY A 8 -2.61 28.04 30.78
CA GLY A 8 -3.45 26.86 30.55
C GLY A 8 -3.89 26.70 29.10
N MET A 9 -4.27 27.79 28.42
CA MET A 9 -4.77 27.73 27.03
C MET A 9 -3.69 27.30 26.02
N GLY A 10 -2.42 27.67 26.23
CA GLY A 10 -1.33 27.32 25.30
C GLY A 10 -1.08 25.81 25.23
N TRP A 11 -1.09 25.12 26.37
CA TRP A 11 -0.92 23.67 26.44
C TRP A 11 -2.09 22.91 25.82
N TRP A 12 -3.32 23.37 26.05
CA TRP A 12 -4.52 22.80 25.42
C TRP A 12 -4.52 22.95 23.89
N MET A 13 -4.02 24.08 23.38
CA MET A 13 -3.92 24.31 21.94
C MET A 13 -2.87 23.40 21.28
N VAL A 14 -1.71 23.21 21.93
CA VAL A 14 -0.68 22.27 21.45
C VAL A 14 -1.19 20.83 21.50
N PHE A 15 -1.83 20.44 22.60
CA PHE A 15 -2.37 19.09 22.75
C PHE A 15 -3.47 18.79 21.73
N GLY A 16 -4.35 19.77 21.46
CA GLY A 16 -5.37 19.68 20.42
C GLY A 16 -4.78 19.58 19.01
N GLY A 17 -3.73 20.35 18.71
CA GLY A 17 -3.04 20.29 17.42
C GLY A 17 -2.36 18.95 17.16
N ILE A 18 -1.69 18.40 18.17
CA ILE A 18 -1.08 17.06 18.09
C ILE A 18 -2.15 15.99 17.89
N TRP A 19 -3.25 16.05 18.66
CA TRP A 19 -4.36 15.12 18.49
C TRP A 19 -4.97 15.15 17.09
N MET A 20 -5.10 16.32 16.49
CA MET A 20 -5.60 16.46 15.13
C MET A 20 -4.64 15.81 14.11
N LEU A 21 -3.33 16.04 14.24
CA LEU A 21 -2.33 15.39 13.38
C LEU A 21 -2.32 13.87 13.55
N LEU A 22 -2.43 13.38 14.79
CA LEU A 22 -2.52 11.94 15.07
C LEU A 22 -3.78 11.33 14.47
N PHE A 23 -4.93 12.01 14.58
CA PHE A 23 -6.18 11.57 13.99
C PHE A 23 -6.09 11.47 12.45
N TRP A 24 -5.56 12.49 11.79
CA TRP A 24 -5.35 12.46 10.34
C TRP A 24 -4.31 11.42 9.92
N GLY A 25 -3.20 11.31 10.64
CA GLY A 25 -2.18 10.29 10.40
C GLY A 25 -2.74 8.87 10.56
N ALA A 26 -3.58 8.66 11.58
CA ALA A 26 -4.28 7.39 11.79
C ALA A 26 -5.26 7.09 10.66
N ILE A 27 -6.07 8.06 10.22
CA ILE A 27 -6.96 7.89 9.06
C ILE A 27 -6.17 7.51 7.81
N ILE A 28 -5.11 8.23 7.48
CA ILE A 28 -4.27 7.95 6.30
C ILE A 28 -3.65 6.56 6.42
N GLY A 29 -3.11 6.22 7.60
CA GLY A 29 -2.55 4.90 7.87
C GLY A 29 -3.58 3.78 7.70
N LEU A 30 -4.81 3.98 8.17
CA LEU A 30 -5.91 3.02 8.06
C LEU A 30 -6.37 2.86 6.60
N VAL A 31 -6.42 3.95 5.83
CA VAL A 31 -6.69 3.91 4.38
C VAL A 31 -5.61 3.12 3.65
N ILE A 32 -4.33 3.42 3.90
CA ILE A 32 -3.20 2.70 3.29
C ILE A 32 -3.24 1.22 3.67
N TRP A 33 -3.51 0.90 4.94
CA TRP A 33 -3.63 -0.47 5.43
C TRP A 33 -4.84 -1.21 4.83
N GLY A 34 -5.98 -0.54 4.70
CA GLY A 34 -7.17 -1.09 4.02
C GLY A 34 -6.91 -1.38 2.55
N ILE A 35 -6.24 -0.48 1.84
CA ILE A 35 -5.87 -0.68 0.42
C ILE A 35 -4.81 -1.79 0.31
N SER A 36 -3.79 -1.82 1.17
CA SER A 36 -2.73 -2.83 1.11
C SER A 36 -3.21 -4.23 1.47
N THR A 37 -4.20 -4.37 2.36
CA THR A 37 -4.80 -5.67 2.71
C THR A 37 -5.69 -6.21 1.59
N ILE A 38 -6.40 -5.33 0.86
CA ILE A 38 -7.22 -5.71 -0.30
C ILE A 38 -6.35 -5.99 -1.53
N THR A 39 -5.31 -5.18 -1.75
CA THR A 39 -4.42 -5.29 -2.93
C THR A 39 -3.34 -6.36 -2.74
N GLY A 40 -2.88 -6.59 -1.50
CA GLY A 40 -1.88 -7.60 -1.15
C GLY A 40 -2.35 -9.04 -1.33
N ARG A 41 -3.67 -9.28 -1.49
CA ARG A 41 -4.21 -10.60 -1.87
C ARG A 41 -4.26 -10.82 -3.38
N ARG A 42 -3.99 -9.82 -4.22
CA ARG A 42 -4.14 -9.94 -5.68
C ARG A 42 -2.90 -9.64 -6.51
N GLY A 43 -1.77 -9.27 -5.91
CA GLY A 43 -0.55 -9.10 -6.68
C GLY A 43 0.66 -8.87 -5.80
N SER A 44 1.50 -9.88 -5.72
CA SER A 44 2.94 -9.66 -5.74
C SER A 44 3.26 -8.63 -6.84
N GLY A 45 3.70 -7.44 -6.47
CA GLY A 45 4.25 -6.47 -7.44
C GLY A 45 3.42 -5.19 -7.64
N ALA A 46 3.30 -4.35 -6.61
CA ALA A 46 2.98 -2.93 -6.80
C ALA A 46 4.23 -2.04 -7.00
N GLY A 47 5.41 -2.66 -7.18
CA GLY A 47 6.66 -1.94 -7.43
C GLY A 47 7.74 -2.77 -8.12
N ALA A 48 7.45 -4.01 -8.50
CA ALA A 48 8.34 -4.83 -9.32
C ALA A 48 7.77 -4.85 -10.74
N PRO A 49 8.58 -4.58 -11.77
CA PRO A 49 8.15 -4.83 -13.15
C PRO A 49 7.66 -6.28 -13.23
N PRO A 50 6.54 -6.55 -13.94
CA PRO A 50 6.01 -7.90 -14.07
C PRO A 50 7.15 -8.80 -14.54
N THR A 51 7.38 -9.89 -13.81
CA THR A 51 8.44 -10.80 -14.19
C THR A 51 8.09 -11.39 -15.55
N PRO A 52 9.08 -11.75 -16.39
CA PRO A 52 8.80 -12.40 -17.68
C PRO A 52 7.87 -13.62 -17.54
N LEU A 53 7.91 -14.30 -16.39
CA LEU A 53 7.00 -15.39 -16.04
C LEU A 53 5.55 -14.94 -15.83
N ASP A 54 5.31 -13.77 -15.23
CA ASP A 54 3.97 -13.22 -15.05
C ASP A 54 3.33 -12.86 -16.39
N VAL A 55 4.11 -12.28 -17.31
CA VAL A 55 3.67 -11.98 -18.69
C VAL A 55 3.34 -13.27 -19.46
N ALA A 56 4.20 -14.29 -19.36
CA ALA A 56 3.94 -15.58 -20.00
C ALA A 56 2.66 -16.25 -19.45
N LYS A 57 2.45 -16.17 -18.12
CA LYS A 57 1.26 -16.73 -17.46
C LYS A 57 -0.03 -16.02 -17.89
N GLU A 58 0.02 -14.70 -18.06
CA GLU A 58 -1.12 -13.92 -18.55
C GLU A 58 -1.50 -14.31 -19.98
N ARG A 59 -0.51 -14.47 -20.88
CA ARG A 59 -0.74 -14.89 -22.27
C ARG A 59 -1.27 -16.32 -22.38
N TYR A 60 -0.78 -17.22 -21.53
CA TYR A 60 -1.31 -18.58 -21.43
C TYR A 60 -2.78 -18.58 -20.97
N ALA A 61 -3.12 -17.75 -19.98
CA ALA A 61 -4.50 -17.60 -19.50
C ALA A 61 -5.43 -16.99 -20.56
N LYS A 62 -4.91 -16.12 -21.43
CA LYS A 62 -5.61 -15.59 -22.61
C LYS A 62 -5.72 -16.60 -23.76
N GLY A 63 -5.02 -17.73 -23.69
CA GLY A 63 -4.97 -18.72 -24.77
C GLY A 63 -4.14 -18.27 -25.98
N GLU A 64 -3.32 -17.23 -25.83
CA GLU A 64 -2.45 -16.71 -26.90
C GLU A 64 -1.21 -17.60 -27.12
N ILE A 65 -0.84 -18.41 -26.13
CA ILE A 65 0.28 -19.36 -26.20
C ILE A 65 -0.16 -20.75 -25.75
N SER A 66 0.44 -21.77 -26.36
CA SER A 66 0.26 -23.17 -25.98
C SER A 66 0.93 -23.49 -24.64
N LYS A 67 0.46 -24.56 -23.98
CA LYS A 67 1.10 -25.10 -22.77
C LYS A 67 2.57 -25.46 -23.01
N ASP A 68 2.91 -25.96 -24.19
CA ASP A 68 4.28 -26.35 -24.54
C ASP A 68 5.21 -25.12 -24.63
N GLU A 69 4.71 -24.03 -25.21
CA GLU A 69 5.43 -22.75 -25.30
C GLU A 69 5.60 -22.11 -23.92
N PHE A 70 4.58 -22.19 -23.07
CA PHE A 70 4.67 -21.72 -21.68
C PHE A 70 5.71 -22.51 -20.87
N GLU A 71 5.75 -23.84 -21.01
CA GLU A 71 6.73 -24.69 -20.31
C GLU A 71 8.16 -24.46 -20.81
N GLN A 72 8.37 -24.16 -22.10
CA GLN A 72 9.69 -23.74 -22.61
C GLN A 72 10.11 -22.41 -22.02
N MET A 73 9.26 -21.38 -22.09
CA MET A 73 9.56 -20.07 -21.51
C MET A 73 9.84 -20.16 -20.01
N LYS A 74 9.11 -21.00 -19.27
CA LYS A 74 9.32 -21.20 -17.84
C LYS A 74 10.69 -21.82 -17.52
N LYS A 75 11.19 -22.72 -18.36
CA LYS A 75 12.52 -23.32 -18.22
C LYS A 75 13.63 -22.33 -18.57
N ASP A 76 13.42 -21.51 -19.59
CA ASP A 76 14.39 -20.53 -20.05
C ASP A 76 14.48 -19.30 -19.13
N LEU A 77 13.40 -18.99 -18.40
CA LEU A 77 13.30 -17.89 -17.44
C LEU A 77 13.60 -18.29 -16.00
N SER A 78 13.94 -19.57 -15.75
CA SER A 78 14.31 -20.10 -14.43
C SER A 78 15.76 -19.83 -14.06
#